data_AF-A0A5N6RHR2-F1
#
_entry.id   AF-A0A5N6RHR2-F1
#
_cell.length_a   1.000
_cell.length_b   1.000
_cell.length_c   1.000
_cell.angle_alpha   90.00
_cell.angle_beta   90.00
_cell.angle_gamma   90.00
#
_symmetry.space_group_name_H-M   'P 1'
#
loop_
_entity.id
_entity.type
_entity.pdbx_description
1 polymer ?
#
loop_
_entity_poly.entity_id
_entity_poly.type
_entity_poly.pdbx_seq_one_letter_code
_entity_poly.pdbx_strand_id
1 'polypeptide(L)'
;MRPPTLNIFPSQPMHVDPSSTKASPATSGSKRPSEPSMELANARNDAPSGPEPAKSIKREGNRKGPTSSSEQEGPKTPDPKTLRRLAQNREAARKSRLRKKAYVQQLETSRIKLTQLEQELQRARSQGIFFGGNLLGDQGLQVPVSNISTDAAVFDIEYARWLEEHHRITCELRAAVQEHLPENELRLFVDNCLAHFDEAMNLKSMVTKSDVFHIVSGMWKTPAERCFMWIGGFRPSEVIKIVLNQIEPLTEQQIVGICTLQQSTQEAEEALSQGLEALNHSLIDTITSDSLICPPNMANYMGQMAIAMNKLSTVEGFVRQADNLRHQTIHRLHQILTTRQAARCFLAISEYFHRLRALSSLWLARPRQE
;
A
#
# COMPACT_ATOMS: atom_id res chain seq x y z
N MET A 1 -21.99 1.32 34.66
CA MET A 1 -21.56 0.14 33.87
C MET A 1 -20.04 0.08 33.92
N ARG A 2 -19.46 -1.03 34.42
CA ARG A 2 -18.00 -1.27 34.38
C ARG A 2 -17.66 -2.03 33.10
N PRO A 3 -16.55 -1.74 32.39
CA PRO A 3 -16.10 -2.57 31.29
C PRO A 3 -15.42 -3.86 31.79
N PRO A 4 -15.42 -4.94 31.00
CA PRO A 4 -14.89 -6.25 31.41
C PRO A 4 -13.36 -6.26 31.41
N THR A 5 -12.76 -6.87 32.43
CA THR A 5 -11.32 -7.15 32.49
C THR A 5 -10.97 -8.35 31.61
N LEU A 6 -10.11 -8.13 30.61
CA LEU A 6 -9.47 -9.16 29.80
C LEU A 6 -8.49 -9.99 30.67
N ASN A 7 -8.75 -11.29 30.79
CA ASN A 7 -7.84 -12.26 31.40
C ASN A 7 -6.64 -12.51 30.47
N ILE A 8 -5.57 -11.75 30.66
CA ILE A 8 -4.28 -11.96 29.97
C ILE A 8 -3.40 -12.75 30.94
N PHE A 9 -3.51 -14.08 30.98
CA PHE A 9 -2.44 -15.03 31.33
C PHE A 9 -3.02 -16.46 31.34
N PRO A 10 -2.63 -17.35 30.41
CA PRO A 10 -2.81 -18.78 30.62
C PRO A 10 -1.66 -19.31 31.49
N SER A 11 -1.97 -19.73 32.70
CA SER A 11 -1.03 -20.47 33.56
C SER A 11 -1.17 -21.97 33.28
N GLN A 12 -0.24 -22.54 32.51
CA GLN A 12 0.04 -23.97 32.53
C GLN A 12 1.55 -24.20 32.66
N PRO A 13 1.99 -25.15 33.50
CA PRO A 13 3.41 -25.44 33.70
C PRO A 13 3.96 -26.30 32.56
N MET A 14 5.22 -26.06 32.20
CA MET A 14 6.03 -26.93 31.35
C MET A 14 6.11 -28.34 31.94
N HIS A 15 5.73 -29.34 31.16
CA HIS A 15 6.28 -30.68 31.29
C HIS A 15 6.93 -31.05 29.96
N VAL A 16 8.24 -31.22 29.99
CA VAL A 16 9.05 -31.82 28.92
C VAL A 16 9.25 -33.28 29.31
N ASP A 17 9.11 -34.21 28.36
CA ASP A 17 10.09 -35.26 28.07
C ASP A 17 9.63 -36.23 26.95
N PRO A 18 10.56 -36.94 26.28
CA PRO A 18 10.63 -37.00 24.82
C PRO A 18 10.34 -38.39 24.22
N SER A 19 10.20 -38.48 22.90
CA SER A 19 11.03 -39.35 22.02
C SER A 19 10.34 -39.65 20.67
N SER A 20 11.12 -39.46 19.59
CA SER A 20 11.19 -40.18 18.29
C SER A 20 9.89 -40.76 17.68
N THR A 21 9.62 -40.65 16.39
CA THR A 21 10.47 -41.20 15.31
C THR A 21 9.97 -40.74 13.92
N LYS A 22 10.92 -40.35 13.05
CA LYS A 22 10.99 -40.38 11.57
C LYS A 22 9.70 -40.22 10.73
N ALA A 23 9.72 -39.21 9.84
CA ALA A 23 8.96 -39.24 8.60
C ALA A 23 9.77 -38.65 7.43
N SER A 24 9.77 -39.35 6.30
CA SER A 24 9.90 -38.89 4.90
C SER A 24 9.86 -40.11 3.97
N PRO A 25 9.47 -40.03 2.68
CA PRO A 25 8.77 -38.94 1.96
C PRO A 25 7.66 -39.40 0.96
N ALA A 26 6.94 -38.39 0.45
CA ALA A 26 6.32 -38.24 -0.90
C ALA A 26 5.28 -39.25 -1.46
N THR A 27 4.13 -38.73 -1.93
CA THR A 27 3.73 -38.59 -3.36
C THR A 27 2.20 -38.41 -3.56
N SER A 28 1.85 -37.51 -4.51
CA SER A 28 0.77 -37.56 -5.52
C SER A 28 -0.69 -37.93 -5.16
N GLY A 29 -1.65 -37.14 -5.68
CA GLY A 29 -2.91 -37.73 -6.19
C GLY A 29 -4.22 -36.95 -5.95
N SER A 30 -4.59 -36.15 -6.95
CA SER A 30 -5.92 -35.66 -7.34
C SER A 30 -7.18 -36.45 -6.89
N LYS A 31 -8.24 -35.73 -6.45
CA LYS A 31 -9.62 -35.70 -7.04
C LYS A 31 -10.68 -35.13 -6.07
N ARG A 32 -11.44 -34.12 -6.53
CA ARG A 32 -12.84 -33.77 -6.15
C ARG A 32 -13.81 -34.73 -6.90
N PRO A 33 -15.16 -34.68 -6.77
CA PRO A 33 -16.09 -33.83 -5.97
C PRO A 33 -17.02 -34.71 -5.06
N SER A 34 -17.95 -34.23 -4.21
CA SER A 34 -19.21 -33.52 -4.50
C SER A 34 -20.00 -33.24 -3.20
N GLU A 35 -20.77 -32.14 -3.18
CA GLU A 35 -21.82 -31.74 -2.21
C GLU A 35 -23.07 -32.66 -2.27
N PRO A 36 -24.26 -32.38 -1.67
CA PRO A 36 -24.71 -31.34 -0.70
C PRO A 36 -25.60 -31.91 0.44
N SER A 37 -26.16 -31.01 1.28
CA SER A 37 -27.58 -30.98 1.79
C SER A 37 -27.63 -30.53 3.27
N MET A 38 -28.19 -29.34 3.56
CA MET A 38 -29.50 -29.08 4.26
C MET A 38 -29.64 -29.82 5.60
N GLU A 39 -30.13 -29.28 6.72
CA GLU A 39 -31.10 -28.24 7.05
C GLU A 39 -31.02 -28.11 8.61
N LEU A 40 -31.00 -26.90 9.19
CA LEU A 40 -32.12 -26.21 9.87
C LEU A 40 -32.49 -26.68 11.31
N ALA A 41 -32.82 -25.65 12.10
CA ALA A 41 -33.63 -25.61 13.34
C ALA A 41 -32.92 -25.92 14.68
N ASN A 42 -32.74 -24.92 15.56
CA ASN A 42 -33.69 -24.41 16.57
C ASN A 42 -33.96 -25.44 17.70
N ALA A 43 -34.04 -25.13 19.00
CA ALA A 43 -34.28 -23.88 19.72
C ALA A 43 -33.89 -24.04 21.22
N ARG A 44 -33.73 -22.87 21.85
CA ARG A 44 -33.96 -22.48 23.26
C ARG A 44 -34.71 -23.49 24.16
N ASN A 45 -34.31 -23.52 25.44
CA ASN A 45 -35.24 -23.21 26.53
C ASN A 45 -34.53 -22.85 27.85
N ASP A 46 -35.19 -21.95 28.56
CA ASP A 46 -34.82 -21.24 29.78
C ASP A 46 -34.89 -22.07 31.07
N ALA A 47 -33.93 -21.79 31.99
CA ALA A 47 -34.05 -21.52 33.45
C ALA A 47 -34.95 -22.39 34.38
N PRO A 48 -35.04 -22.10 35.70
CA PRO A 48 -34.03 -21.87 36.76
C PRO A 48 -34.26 -22.83 37.97
N SER A 49 -33.36 -22.87 38.97
CA SER A 49 -33.66 -23.07 40.42
C SER A 49 -32.36 -23.09 41.26
N GLY A 50 -32.28 -22.27 42.32
CA GLY A 50 -31.38 -22.50 43.48
C GLY A 50 -32.07 -23.39 44.52
N PRO A 51 -31.67 -23.42 45.83
CA PRO A 51 -30.45 -22.96 46.50
C PRO A 51 -29.73 -24.08 47.35
N GLU A 52 -28.54 -23.73 47.88
CA GLU A 52 -27.70 -24.26 49.00
C GLU A 52 -28.16 -25.45 49.92
N PRO A 53 -27.26 -26.27 50.54
CA PRO A 53 -26.30 -25.79 51.57
C PRO A 53 -24.96 -26.55 51.81
N ALA A 54 -24.20 -25.98 52.76
CA ALA A 54 -22.83 -26.26 53.22
C ALA A 54 -22.60 -27.53 54.08
N LYS A 55 -21.32 -27.94 54.20
CA LYS A 55 -20.65 -28.63 55.34
C LYS A 55 -19.12 -28.70 55.10
N SER A 56 -18.28 -27.96 55.86
CA SER A 56 -17.63 -28.31 57.15
C SER A 56 -16.34 -29.15 57.03
N ILE A 57 -15.21 -28.63 57.55
CA ILE A 57 -14.24 -29.35 58.41
C ILE A 57 -13.44 -28.32 59.23
N LYS A 58 -13.16 -28.73 60.46
CA LYS A 58 -12.84 -27.99 61.69
C LYS A 58 -11.44 -28.42 62.16
N ARG A 59 -10.62 -27.52 62.73
CA ARG A 59 -9.71 -27.89 63.83
C ARG A 59 -9.32 -26.69 64.72
N GLU A 60 -9.68 -26.82 65.99
CA GLU A 60 -9.30 -26.06 67.20
C GLU A 60 -7.77 -25.90 67.39
N GLY A 61 -7.21 -25.00 68.21
CA GLY A 61 -7.76 -24.20 69.32
C GLY A 61 -7.09 -24.51 70.68
N ASN A 62 -6.02 -23.77 71.02
CA ASN A 62 -5.64 -23.20 72.33
C ASN A 62 -5.50 -24.07 73.63
N ARG A 63 -4.32 -24.05 74.31
CA ARG A 63 -4.09 -23.45 75.68
C ARG A 63 -2.79 -23.89 76.40
N LYS A 64 -2.08 -22.86 76.93
CA LYS A 64 -1.38 -22.67 78.23
C LYS A 64 -0.16 -23.55 78.65
N GLY A 65 0.92 -22.87 79.05
CA GLY A 65 2.20 -23.42 79.54
C GLY A 65 2.31 -23.64 81.06
N PRO A 66 3.54 -23.67 81.60
CA PRO A 66 3.85 -22.91 82.81
C PRO A 66 5.18 -22.12 82.76
N THR A 67 5.34 -21.32 83.79
CA THR A 67 6.16 -20.12 84.03
C THR A 67 7.55 -20.38 84.65
N SER A 68 8.51 -19.47 84.42
CA SER A 68 9.53 -18.98 85.38
C SER A 68 10.37 -17.89 84.67
N SER A 69 9.99 -16.61 84.69
CA SER A 69 10.33 -15.56 85.67
C SER A 69 11.83 -15.26 85.81
N SER A 70 12.27 -14.17 85.17
CA SER A 70 13.36 -13.31 85.65
C SER A 70 13.15 -11.89 85.07
N GLU A 71 12.65 -11.02 85.94
CA GLU A 71 13.11 -9.65 86.22
C GLU A 71 13.31 -8.64 85.06
N GLN A 72 12.37 -7.67 85.04
CA GLN A 72 12.63 -6.22 85.17
C GLN A 72 13.14 -5.38 83.97
N GLU A 73 12.26 -4.44 83.56
CA GLU A 73 12.45 -3.06 83.09
C GLU A 73 13.36 -2.69 81.89
N GLY A 74 12.75 -1.92 80.97
CA GLY A 74 13.44 -0.98 80.08
C GLY A 74 12.91 -0.99 78.62
N PRO A 75 12.61 0.16 77.99
CA PRO A 75 12.21 0.19 76.59
C PRO A 75 13.39 -0.28 75.74
N LYS A 76 13.30 -1.47 75.13
CA LYS A 76 14.35 -1.99 74.25
C LYS A 76 14.50 -1.06 73.06
N THR A 77 15.46 -0.14 73.12
CA THR A 77 15.96 0.57 71.95
C THR A 77 16.33 -0.49 70.90
N PRO A 78 15.74 -0.46 69.70
CA PRO A 78 15.95 -1.53 68.73
C PRO A 78 17.45 -1.63 68.39
N ASP A 79 17.98 -2.86 68.33
CA ASP A 79 19.37 -3.13 67.97
C ASP A 79 19.80 -2.28 66.76
N PRO A 80 20.95 -1.57 66.80
CA PRO A 80 21.42 -0.68 65.73
C PRO A 80 21.36 -1.27 64.31
N LYS A 81 21.58 -2.59 64.18
CA LYS A 81 21.47 -3.31 62.90
C LYS A 81 20.03 -3.36 62.39
N THR A 82 19.07 -3.51 63.30
CA THR A 82 17.62 -3.50 63.00
C THR A 82 17.15 -2.10 62.60
N LEU A 83 17.61 -1.05 63.29
CA LEU A 83 17.31 0.35 62.91
C LEU A 83 17.84 0.68 61.51
N ARG A 84 19.06 0.24 61.18
CA ARG A 84 19.66 0.46 59.85
C ARG A 84 18.87 -0.24 58.73
N ARG A 85 18.44 -1.49 58.96
CA ARG A 85 17.59 -2.23 58.01
C ARG A 85 16.24 -1.57 57.78
N LEU A 86 15.60 -1.07 58.84
CA LEU A 86 14.33 -0.34 58.74
C LEU A 86 14.48 0.97 57.96
N ALA A 87 15.57 1.71 58.19
CA ALA A 87 15.87 2.92 57.42
C ALA A 87 16.08 2.62 55.92
N GLN A 88 16.87 1.59 55.59
CA GLN A 88 17.07 1.16 54.21
C GLN A 88 15.78 0.66 53.55
N ASN A 89 14.93 -0.08 54.27
CA ASN A 89 13.63 -0.53 53.76
C ASN A 89 12.69 0.65 53.49
N ARG A 90 12.66 1.65 54.39
CA ARG A 90 11.90 2.91 54.18
C ARG A 90 12.39 3.66 52.96
N GLU A 91 13.70 3.75 52.75
CA GLU A 91 14.28 4.41 51.59
C GLU A 91 14.02 3.64 50.29
N ALA A 92 14.17 2.31 50.30
CA ALA A 92 13.85 1.44 49.17
C ALA A 92 12.36 1.52 48.80
N ALA A 93 11.46 1.55 49.79
CA ALA A 93 10.03 1.73 49.58
C ALA A 93 9.72 3.10 48.96
N ARG A 94 10.37 4.18 49.42
CA ARG A 94 10.24 5.52 48.80
C ARG A 94 10.71 5.52 47.35
N LYS A 95 11.89 4.97 47.06
CA LYS A 95 12.44 4.86 45.69
C LYS A 95 11.54 4.02 44.79
N SER A 96 11.00 2.91 45.29
CA SER A 96 10.05 2.06 44.56
C SER A 96 8.75 2.81 44.22
N ARG A 97 8.17 3.52 45.20
CA ARG A 97 6.98 4.36 44.98
C ARG A 97 7.23 5.44 43.94
N LEU A 98 8.38 6.10 44.00
CA LEU A 98 8.73 7.16 43.05
C LEU A 98 8.87 6.62 41.62
N ARG A 99 9.55 5.47 41.44
CA ARG A 99 9.66 4.80 40.13
C ARG A 99 8.30 4.36 39.59
N LYS A 100 7.44 3.78 40.43
CA LYS A 100 6.07 3.41 40.03
C LYS A 100 5.26 4.64 39.63
N LYS A 101 5.37 5.74 40.37
CA LYS A 101 4.70 7.00 40.04
C LYS A 101 5.14 7.54 38.68
N ALA A 102 6.45 7.56 38.41
CA ALA A 102 6.99 7.99 37.13
C ALA A 102 6.51 7.08 35.97
N TYR A 103 6.51 5.76 36.18
CA TYR A 103 6.02 4.81 35.18
C TYR A 103 4.52 4.99 34.89
N VAL A 104 3.70 5.20 35.91
CA VAL A 104 2.26 5.48 35.72
C VAL A 104 2.05 6.79 34.95
N GLN A 105 2.81 7.85 35.26
CA GLN A 105 2.74 9.10 34.49
C GLN A 105 3.16 8.92 33.03
N GLN A 106 4.18 8.11 32.78
CA GLN A 106 4.58 7.76 31.42
C GLN A 106 3.46 7.00 30.69
N LEU A 107 2.82 6.01 31.33
CA LEU A 107 1.69 5.29 30.76
C LEU A 107 0.49 6.20 30.47
N GLU A 108 0.18 7.15 31.36
CA GLU A 108 -0.88 8.14 31.12
C GLU A 108 -0.55 9.02 29.92
N THR A 109 0.70 9.47 29.81
CA THR A 109 1.18 10.25 28.66
C THR A 109 1.10 9.44 27.36
N SER A 110 1.55 8.19 27.38
CA SER A 110 1.46 7.28 26.23
C SER A 110 0.01 6.99 25.82
N ARG A 111 -0.90 6.81 26.79
CA ARG A 111 -2.32 6.62 26.51
C ARG A 111 -2.93 7.83 25.82
N ILE A 112 -2.64 9.05 26.29
CA ILE A 112 -3.13 10.28 25.67
C ILE A 112 -2.61 10.39 24.24
N LYS A 113 -1.31 10.13 24.03
CA LYS A 113 -0.71 10.14 22.69
C LYS A 113 -1.36 9.10 21.76
N LEU A 114 -1.66 7.90 22.27
CA LEU A 114 -2.35 6.87 21.50
C LEU A 114 -3.75 7.33 21.08
N THR A 115 -4.52 7.89 22.00
CA THR A 115 -5.86 8.43 21.69
C THR A 115 -5.79 9.57 20.67
N GLN A 116 -4.78 10.43 20.74
CA GLN A 116 -4.57 11.47 19.74
C GLN A 116 -4.26 10.89 18.35
N LEU A 117 -3.36 9.90 18.28
CA LEU A 117 -3.03 9.21 17.03
C LEU A 117 -4.25 8.47 16.46
N GLU A 118 -5.06 7.83 17.29
CA GLU A 118 -6.31 7.19 16.87
C GLU A 118 -7.30 8.21 16.29
N GLN A 119 -7.43 9.38 16.90
CA GLN A 119 -8.28 10.47 16.39
C GLN A 119 -7.74 11.05 15.08
N GLU A 120 -6.42 11.24 14.96
CA GLU A 120 -5.78 11.70 13.72
C GLU A 120 -5.98 10.67 12.60
N LEU A 121 -5.88 9.37 12.91
CA LEU A 121 -6.09 8.29 11.96
C LEU A 121 -7.56 8.19 11.54
N GLN A 122 -8.51 8.33 12.47
CA GLN A 122 -9.93 8.41 12.16
C GLN A 122 -10.26 9.64 11.31
N ARG A 123 -9.65 10.79 11.62
CA ARG A 123 -9.80 12.03 10.85
C ARG A 123 -9.26 11.84 9.43
N ALA A 124 -8.05 11.30 9.28
CA ALA A 124 -7.45 10.98 7.97
C ALA A 124 -8.33 10.00 7.16
N ARG A 125 -8.93 8.99 7.81
CA ARG A 125 -9.89 8.09 7.16
C ARG A 125 -11.17 8.81 6.72
N SER A 126 -11.72 9.68 7.56
CA SER A 126 -12.93 10.46 7.24
C SER A 126 -12.72 11.53 6.17
N GLN A 127 -11.50 12.04 6.03
CA GLN A 127 -11.09 13.02 5.02
C GLN A 127 -10.62 12.36 3.71
N GLY A 128 -10.71 11.02 3.58
CA GLY A 128 -10.29 10.31 2.37
C GLY A 128 -8.77 10.22 2.17
N ILE A 129 -7.97 10.53 3.19
CA ILE A 129 -6.49 10.60 3.14
C ILE A 129 -5.82 9.20 3.22
N PHE A 130 -6.59 8.10 3.11
CA PHE A 130 -6.01 6.75 2.99
C PHE A 130 -6.61 5.99 1.81
N PHE A 131 -5.81 5.93 0.74
CA PHE A 131 -5.93 5.02 -0.41
C PHE A 131 -7.10 5.25 -1.37
N GLY A 132 -6.87 6.14 -2.32
CA GLY A 132 -7.50 6.09 -3.64
C GLY A 132 -8.58 7.13 -3.87
N GLY A 133 -8.33 8.02 -4.83
CA GLY A 133 -9.33 8.76 -5.58
C GLY A 133 -10.10 9.81 -4.79
N ASN A 134 -9.63 11.06 -4.84
CA ASN A 134 -10.41 12.26 -5.17
C ASN A 134 -9.62 13.51 -4.76
N LEU A 135 -9.07 14.22 -5.73
CA LEU A 135 -8.68 15.63 -5.58
C LEU A 135 -9.72 16.46 -6.32
N LEU A 136 -10.86 16.75 -5.67
CA LEU A 136 -11.71 17.91 -5.97
C LEU A 136 -12.54 18.20 -4.70
N GLY A 137 -12.17 19.25 -3.97
CA GLY A 137 -12.87 19.69 -2.77
C GLY A 137 -12.04 20.70 -1.97
N ASP A 138 -12.46 21.95 -2.08
CA ASP A 138 -11.96 23.18 -1.48
C ASP A 138 -11.57 23.12 0.03
N GLN A 139 -10.71 24.06 0.40
CA GLN A 139 -10.17 24.44 1.71
C GLN A 139 -9.00 23.64 2.32
N GLY A 140 -7.89 24.37 2.45
CA GLY A 140 -6.59 23.88 2.84
C GLY A 140 -6.46 23.37 4.26
N LEU A 141 -5.51 22.46 4.41
CA LEU A 141 -4.59 22.33 5.53
C LEU A 141 -3.47 21.40 5.06
N GLN A 142 -2.27 21.96 4.89
CA GLN A 142 -1.05 21.20 4.64
C GLN A 142 -0.75 20.35 5.88
N VAL A 143 -0.64 19.03 5.72
CA VAL A 143 -0.01 18.13 6.70
C VAL A 143 0.90 17.16 5.93
N PRO A 144 2.03 16.74 6.51
CA PRO A 144 3.33 16.78 5.87
C PRO A 144 3.49 15.62 4.88
N VAL A 145 3.66 15.98 3.61
CA VAL A 145 4.14 15.11 2.55
C VAL A 145 5.62 14.82 2.80
N SER A 146 5.94 14.02 3.82
CA SER A 146 7.32 13.94 4.34
C SER A 146 8.24 13.01 3.56
N ASN A 147 7.99 12.73 2.27
CA ASN A 147 8.89 11.92 1.43
C ASN A 147 8.64 12.00 -0.10
N ILE A 148 7.69 12.81 -0.59
CA ILE A 148 7.53 12.99 -2.05
C ILE A 148 8.52 14.07 -2.47
N SER A 149 9.35 13.78 -3.48
CA SER A 149 10.21 14.80 -4.09
C SER A 149 9.36 16.01 -4.48
N THR A 150 9.84 17.23 -4.24
CA THR A 150 9.15 18.47 -4.66
C THR A 150 8.68 18.37 -6.11
N ASP A 151 9.51 17.78 -6.98
CA ASP A 151 9.22 17.60 -8.40
C ASP A 151 8.07 16.61 -8.67
N ALA A 152 7.93 15.56 -7.85
CA ALA A 152 6.84 14.60 -7.95
C ALA A 152 5.49 15.21 -7.52
N ALA A 153 5.49 16.08 -6.49
CA ALA A 153 4.31 16.82 -6.10
C ALA A 153 3.90 17.87 -7.15
N VAL A 154 4.86 18.58 -7.76
CA VAL A 154 4.57 19.49 -8.89
C VAL A 154 4.02 18.71 -10.07
N PHE A 155 4.61 17.56 -10.41
CA PHE A 155 4.09 16.69 -11.47
C PHE A 155 2.64 16.28 -11.24
N ASP A 156 2.26 15.87 -10.02
CA ASP A 156 0.88 15.46 -9.73
C ASP A 156 -0.11 16.61 -9.95
N ILE A 157 0.26 17.84 -9.58
CA ILE A 157 -0.56 19.04 -9.78
C ILE A 157 -0.69 19.36 -11.28
N GLU A 158 0.42 19.39 -12.02
CA GLU A 158 0.38 19.70 -13.45
C GLU A 158 -0.30 18.59 -14.25
N TYR A 159 -0.13 17.32 -13.86
CA TYR A 159 -0.83 16.21 -14.50
C TYR A 159 -2.35 16.26 -14.27
N ALA A 160 -2.79 16.68 -13.07
CA ALA A 160 -4.21 16.90 -12.79
C ALA A 160 -4.80 18.02 -13.68
N ARG A 161 -4.09 19.14 -13.82
CA ARG A 161 -4.49 20.23 -14.75
C ARG A 161 -4.51 19.76 -16.20
N TRP A 162 -3.51 18.99 -16.60
CA TRP A 162 -3.44 18.40 -17.93
C TRP A 162 -4.65 17.51 -18.22
N LEU A 163 -5.15 16.76 -17.22
CA LEU A 163 -6.35 15.92 -17.37
C LEU A 163 -7.64 16.74 -17.52
N GLU A 164 -7.76 17.86 -16.80
CA GLU A 164 -8.89 18.80 -16.95
C GLU A 164 -8.90 19.41 -18.35
N GLU A 165 -7.74 19.87 -18.80
CA GLU A 165 -7.57 20.44 -20.14
C GLU A 165 -7.75 19.39 -21.23
N HIS A 166 -7.28 18.18 -21.02
CA HIS A 166 -7.50 17.05 -21.93
C HIS A 166 -9.00 16.78 -22.11
N HIS A 167 -9.80 16.90 -21.06
CA HIS A 167 -11.25 16.76 -21.14
C HIS A 167 -11.87 17.87 -22.00
N ARG A 168 -11.47 19.14 -21.78
CA ARG A 168 -11.92 20.28 -22.58
C ARG A 168 -11.60 20.10 -24.07
N ILE A 169 -10.34 19.81 -24.40
CA ILE A 169 -9.86 19.58 -25.78
C ILE A 169 -10.63 18.42 -26.44
N THR A 170 -10.85 17.32 -25.71
CA THR A 170 -11.60 16.17 -26.23
C THR A 170 -13.06 16.54 -26.53
N CYS A 171 -13.69 17.36 -25.68
CA CYS A 171 -15.05 17.84 -25.91
C CYS A 171 -15.14 18.76 -27.13
N GLU A 172 -14.18 19.65 -27.32
CA GLU A 172 -14.09 20.53 -28.50
C GLU A 172 -13.86 19.73 -29.79
N LEU A 173 -12.93 18.77 -29.79
CA LEU A 173 -12.73 17.89 -30.93
C LEU A 173 -14.00 17.09 -31.26
N ARG A 174 -14.72 16.61 -30.23
CA ARG A 174 -15.98 15.89 -30.42
C ARG A 174 -17.04 16.77 -31.07
N ALA A 175 -17.19 18.01 -30.62
CA ALA A 175 -18.11 18.97 -31.21
C ALA A 175 -17.73 19.27 -32.67
N ALA A 176 -16.45 19.56 -32.94
CA ALA A 176 -15.93 19.80 -34.29
C ALA A 176 -16.21 18.63 -35.26
N VAL A 177 -16.09 17.39 -34.78
CA VAL A 177 -16.43 16.19 -35.57
C VAL A 177 -17.94 16.09 -35.81
N GLN A 178 -18.77 16.38 -34.81
CA GLN A 178 -20.24 16.31 -34.90
C GLN A 178 -20.84 17.41 -35.78
N GLU A 179 -20.27 18.60 -35.76
CA GLU A 179 -20.66 19.74 -36.61
C GLU A 179 -20.16 19.59 -38.06
N HIS A 180 -19.39 18.53 -38.34
CA HIS A 180 -18.82 18.26 -39.66
C HIS A 180 -17.98 19.42 -40.19
N LEU A 181 -17.16 20.02 -39.31
CA LEU A 181 -16.29 21.13 -39.69
C LEU A 181 -15.42 20.78 -40.93
N PRO A 182 -15.12 21.78 -41.77
CA PRO A 182 -14.28 21.60 -42.94
C PRO A 182 -12.87 21.18 -42.50
N GLU A 183 -12.15 20.49 -43.39
CA GLU A 183 -10.92 19.78 -43.03
C GLU A 183 -9.82 20.70 -42.47
N ASN A 184 -9.71 21.91 -43.00
CA ASN A 184 -8.77 22.93 -42.53
C ASN A 184 -9.03 23.36 -41.09
N GLU A 185 -10.30 23.51 -40.69
CA GLU A 185 -10.67 23.87 -39.31
C GLU A 185 -10.52 22.67 -38.38
N LEU A 186 -10.97 21.49 -38.82
CA LEU A 186 -10.81 20.25 -38.04
C LEU A 186 -9.33 19.94 -37.74
N ARG A 187 -8.43 20.26 -38.68
CA ARG A 187 -6.97 20.08 -38.51
C ARG A 187 -6.44 20.82 -37.29
N LEU A 188 -6.94 22.02 -37.00
CA LEU A 188 -6.51 22.79 -35.84
C LEU A 188 -6.80 22.04 -34.52
N PHE A 189 -7.96 21.38 -34.41
CA PHE A 189 -8.31 20.59 -33.23
C PHE A 189 -7.46 19.32 -33.12
N VAL A 190 -7.17 18.66 -34.25
CA VAL A 190 -6.32 17.47 -34.30
C VAL A 190 -4.88 17.80 -33.90
N ASP A 191 -4.33 18.88 -34.45
CA ASP A 191 -2.99 19.37 -34.13
C ASP A 191 -2.90 19.79 -32.66
N ASN A 192 -3.96 20.41 -32.11
CA ASN A 192 -4.04 20.73 -30.69
C ASN A 192 -4.06 19.47 -29.80
N CYS A 193 -4.78 18.41 -30.19
CA CYS A 193 -4.73 17.14 -29.47
C CYS A 193 -3.34 16.50 -29.48
N LEU A 194 -2.63 16.56 -30.62
CA LEU A 194 -1.28 16.03 -30.74
C LEU A 194 -0.30 16.84 -29.87
N ALA A 195 -0.36 18.16 -29.92
CA ALA A 195 0.45 19.03 -29.06
C ALA A 195 0.17 18.81 -27.57
N HIS A 196 -1.11 18.62 -27.19
CA HIS A 196 -1.50 18.30 -25.82
C HIS A 196 -0.91 16.96 -25.35
N PHE A 197 -0.83 15.97 -26.24
CA PHE A 197 -0.17 14.71 -25.94
C PHE A 197 1.35 14.88 -25.74
N ASP A 198 2.00 15.73 -26.52
CA ASP A 198 3.44 16.04 -26.37
C ASP A 198 3.72 16.72 -25.02
N GLU A 199 2.83 17.60 -24.56
CA GLU A 199 2.90 18.20 -23.23
C GLU A 199 2.90 17.13 -22.11
N ALA A 200 2.05 16.11 -22.23
CA ALA A 200 2.03 15.01 -21.27
C ALA A 200 3.38 14.27 -21.21
N MET A 201 4.01 14.03 -22.36
CA MET A 201 5.33 13.38 -22.43
C MET A 201 6.41 14.26 -21.81
N ASN A 202 6.33 15.58 -22.01
CA ASN A 202 7.25 16.54 -21.39
C ASN A 202 7.13 16.58 -19.88
N LEU A 203 5.91 16.63 -19.33
CA LEU A 203 5.65 16.56 -17.89
C LEU A 203 6.28 15.29 -17.28
N LYS A 204 6.08 14.14 -17.92
CA LYS A 204 6.68 12.86 -17.48
C LYS A 204 8.21 12.88 -17.54
N SER A 205 8.78 13.47 -18.59
CA SER A 205 10.24 13.56 -18.75
C SER A 205 10.90 14.34 -17.61
N MET A 206 10.24 15.40 -17.12
CA MET A 206 10.76 16.21 -16.02
C MET A 206 10.87 15.40 -14.72
N VAL A 207 9.80 14.73 -14.32
CA VAL A 207 9.80 13.93 -13.07
C VAL A 207 10.60 12.64 -13.20
N THR A 208 10.72 12.05 -14.40
CA THR A 208 11.51 10.82 -14.61
C THR A 208 12.97 10.99 -14.20
N LYS A 209 13.55 12.18 -14.42
CA LYS A 209 14.95 12.50 -14.08
C LYS A 209 15.19 12.64 -12.57
N SER A 210 14.20 13.14 -11.85
CA SER A 210 14.29 13.40 -10.40
C SER A 210 13.80 12.24 -9.56
N ASP A 211 12.75 11.55 -10.02
CA ASP A 211 12.06 10.46 -9.33
C ASP A 211 11.35 9.52 -10.32
N VAL A 212 12.12 8.61 -10.91
CA VAL A 212 11.59 7.58 -11.82
C VAL A 212 10.57 6.65 -11.14
N PHE A 213 10.69 6.43 -9.83
CA PHE A 213 9.77 5.53 -9.11
C PHE A 213 8.39 6.16 -8.92
N HIS A 214 8.29 7.49 -8.90
CA HIS A 214 7.00 8.17 -8.98
C HIS A 214 6.27 7.82 -10.28
N ILE A 215 6.97 7.77 -11.42
CA ILE A 215 6.36 7.38 -12.70
C ILE A 215 5.98 5.90 -12.74
N VAL A 216 6.85 5.01 -12.26
CA VAL A 216 6.66 3.56 -12.36
C VAL A 216 5.70 3.01 -11.33
N SER A 217 5.66 3.58 -10.12
CA SER A 217 4.93 3.03 -8.96
C SER A 217 4.12 4.06 -8.17
N GLY A 218 4.19 5.34 -8.53
CA GLY A 218 3.45 6.40 -7.86
C GLY A 218 1.93 6.33 -8.08
N MET A 219 1.23 7.27 -7.44
CA MET A 219 -0.23 7.32 -7.40
C MET A 219 -0.85 8.33 -8.39
N TRP A 220 -0.05 8.79 -9.36
CA TRP A 220 -0.49 9.75 -10.39
C TRP A 220 -1.53 9.18 -11.36
N LYS A 221 -1.70 7.86 -11.40
CA LYS A 221 -2.79 7.17 -12.11
C LYS A 221 -3.79 6.52 -11.14
N THR A 222 -5.04 6.45 -11.57
CA THR A 222 -6.09 5.76 -10.80
C THR A 222 -5.80 4.25 -10.67
N PRO A 223 -6.25 3.58 -9.59
CA PRO A 223 -6.05 2.15 -9.41
C PRO A 223 -6.40 1.27 -10.62
N ALA A 224 -7.54 1.53 -11.30
CA ALA A 224 -7.91 0.73 -12.47
C ALA A 224 -6.99 0.97 -13.67
N GLU A 225 -6.54 2.22 -13.90
CA GLU A 225 -5.56 2.50 -14.96
C GLU A 225 -4.22 1.80 -14.72
N ARG A 226 -3.77 1.70 -13.45
CA ARG A 226 -2.50 1.05 -13.11
C ARG A 226 -2.47 -0.43 -13.49
N CYS A 227 -3.61 -1.10 -13.60
CA CYS A 227 -3.69 -2.48 -14.10
C CYS A 227 -3.24 -2.63 -15.56
N PHE A 228 -3.27 -1.54 -16.34
CA PHE A 228 -2.90 -1.51 -17.76
C PHE A 228 -1.59 -0.78 -18.02
N MET A 229 -0.82 -0.47 -16.97
CA MET A 229 0.47 0.17 -17.11
C MET A 229 1.55 -0.83 -17.53
N TRP A 230 2.41 -0.39 -18.44
CA TRP A 230 3.61 -1.03 -18.92
C TRP A 230 4.72 0.02 -18.91
N ILE A 231 5.82 -0.20 -18.18
CA ILE A 231 6.99 0.71 -18.09
C ILE A 231 6.60 2.20 -18.02
N GLY A 232 5.93 2.60 -16.93
CA GLY A 232 5.59 3.99 -16.65
C GLY A 232 4.44 4.60 -17.46
N GLY A 233 3.70 3.84 -18.27
CA GLY A 233 2.58 4.38 -19.06
C GLY A 233 1.75 3.28 -19.71
N PHE A 234 0.97 3.60 -20.73
CA PHE A 234 0.22 2.57 -21.49
C PHE A 234 1.13 1.79 -22.44
N ARG A 235 0.67 0.64 -22.93
CA ARG A 235 1.34 -0.11 -24.00
C ARG A 235 0.87 0.41 -25.37
N PRO A 236 1.72 1.04 -26.21
CA PRO A 236 1.28 1.67 -27.45
C PRO A 236 0.68 0.70 -28.49
N SER A 237 1.08 -0.56 -28.54
CA SER A 237 0.47 -1.57 -29.41
C SER A 237 -1.01 -1.84 -29.08
N GLU A 238 -1.40 -1.77 -27.79
CA GLU A 238 -2.79 -1.88 -27.35
C GLU A 238 -3.62 -0.68 -27.80
N VAL A 239 -3.03 0.51 -27.79
CA VAL A 239 -3.68 1.71 -28.33
C VAL A 239 -3.96 1.57 -29.82
N ILE A 240 -3.01 1.03 -30.59
CA ILE A 240 -3.25 0.75 -32.02
C ILE A 240 -4.43 -0.22 -32.20
N LYS A 241 -4.52 -1.29 -31.40
CA LYS A 241 -5.65 -2.24 -31.46
C LYS A 241 -6.98 -1.58 -31.17
N ILE A 242 -7.05 -0.73 -30.15
CA ILE A 242 -8.26 0.01 -29.78
C ILE A 242 -8.69 0.92 -30.93
N VAL A 243 -7.75 1.65 -31.51
CA VAL A 243 -8.01 2.61 -32.59
C VAL A 243 -8.47 1.93 -33.87
N LEU A 244 -7.84 0.82 -34.28
CA LEU A 244 -8.21 0.08 -35.48
C LEU A 244 -9.68 -0.34 -35.47
N ASN A 245 -10.22 -0.69 -34.31
CA ASN A 245 -11.63 -1.09 -34.16
C ASN A 245 -12.63 0.08 -34.23
N GLN A 246 -12.16 1.33 -34.30
CA GLN A 246 -12.99 2.54 -34.20
C GLN A 246 -12.88 3.46 -35.41
N ILE A 247 -11.93 3.22 -36.32
CA ILE A 247 -11.70 4.05 -37.49
C ILE A 247 -12.00 3.25 -38.76
N GLU A 248 -13.20 3.42 -39.29
CA GLU A 248 -13.57 2.93 -40.62
C GLU A 248 -14.22 4.06 -41.45
N PRO A 249 -14.00 4.10 -42.78
CA PRO A 249 -13.15 3.21 -43.58
C PRO A 249 -11.66 3.63 -43.59
N LEU A 250 -10.76 2.65 -43.69
CA LEU A 250 -9.30 2.83 -43.92
C LEU A 250 -8.94 2.34 -45.33
N THR A 251 -7.96 2.99 -45.99
CA THR A 251 -7.46 2.49 -47.27
C THR A 251 -6.54 1.28 -47.07
N GLU A 252 -6.35 0.44 -48.09
CA GLU A 252 -5.42 -0.70 -48.02
C GLU A 252 -4.00 -0.25 -47.63
N GLN A 253 -3.53 0.88 -48.18
CA GLN A 253 -2.23 1.46 -47.84
C GLN A 253 -2.16 1.86 -46.36
N GLN A 254 -3.23 2.44 -45.81
CA GLN A 254 -3.30 2.79 -44.39
C GLN A 254 -3.31 1.55 -43.50
N ILE A 255 -4.06 0.51 -43.88
CA ILE A 255 -4.10 -0.77 -43.16
C ILE A 255 -2.71 -1.38 -43.09
N VAL A 256 -2.01 -1.49 -44.24
CA VAL A 256 -0.64 -1.99 -44.27
C VAL A 256 0.29 -1.15 -43.40
N GLY A 257 0.20 0.19 -43.50
CA GLY A 257 1.00 1.11 -42.69
C GLY A 257 0.78 0.95 -41.18
N ILE A 258 -0.47 0.80 -40.74
CA ILE A 258 -0.81 0.61 -39.33
C ILE A 258 -0.36 -0.77 -38.84
N CYS A 259 -0.52 -1.82 -39.64
CA CYS A 259 -0.04 -3.17 -39.31
C CYS A 259 1.50 -3.20 -39.15
N THR A 260 2.24 -2.55 -40.05
CA THR A 260 3.71 -2.43 -39.91
C THR A 260 4.09 -1.63 -38.67
N LEU A 261 3.38 -0.53 -38.37
CA LEU A 261 3.60 0.24 -37.15
C LEU A 261 3.33 -0.60 -35.90
N GLN A 262 2.24 -1.38 -35.90
CA GLN A 262 1.89 -2.25 -34.78
C GLN A 262 2.95 -3.31 -34.53
N GLN A 263 3.40 -4.00 -35.58
CA GLN A 263 4.43 -5.03 -35.48
C GLN A 263 5.73 -4.45 -34.92
N SER A 264 6.25 -3.39 -35.52
CA SER A 264 7.50 -2.75 -35.07
C SER A 264 7.40 -2.19 -33.65
N THR A 265 6.24 -1.63 -33.28
CA THR A 265 5.97 -1.18 -31.90
C THR A 265 6.00 -2.36 -30.92
N GLN A 266 5.36 -3.47 -31.26
CA GLN A 266 5.31 -4.66 -30.41
C GLN A 266 6.69 -5.31 -30.23
N GLU A 267 7.49 -5.41 -31.29
CA GLU A 267 8.87 -5.92 -31.21
C GLU A 267 9.72 -5.05 -30.26
N ALA A 268 9.58 -3.72 -30.34
CA ALA A 268 10.27 -2.80 -29.42
C ALA A 268 9.75 -2.92 -27.97
N GLU A 269 8.45 -3.11 -27.77
CA GLU A 269 7.85 -3.36 -26.45
C GLU A 269 8.39 -4.67 -25.83
N GLU A 270 8.51 -5.73 -26.61
CA GLU A 270 9.03 -7.02 -26.18
C GLU A 270 10.51 -6.91 -25.81
N ALA A 271 11.33 -6.25 -26.63
CA ALA A 271 12.74 -6.01 -26.34
C ALA A 271 12.94 -5.19 -25.03
N LEU A 272 12.16 -4.14 -24.83
CA LEU A 272 12.21 -3.34 -23.59
C LEU A 272 11.75 -4.12 -22.36
N SER A 273 10.71 -4.96 -22.52
CA SER A 273 10.20 -5.79 -21.43
C SER A 273 11.24 -6.84 -21.01
N GLN A 274 11.86 -7.53 -21.98
CA GLN A 274 12.92 -8.50 -21.73
C GLN A 274 14.14 -7.85 -21.07
N GLY A 275 14.54 -6.65 -21.53
CA GLY A 275 15.63 -5.90 -20.93
C GLY A 275 15.36 -5.51 -19.47
N LEU A 276 14.13 -5.07 -19.16
CA LEU A 276 13.73 -4.74 -17.79
C LEU A 276 13.65 -5.99 -16.90
N GLU A 277 13.18 -7.10 -17.43
CA GLU A 277 13.20 -8.40 -16.74
C GLU A 277 14.63 -8.84 -16.42
N ALA A 278 15.55 -8.76 -17.38
CA ALA A 278 16.97 -9.07 -17.16
C ALA A 278 17.60 -8.17 -16.10
N LEU A 279 17.25 -6.87 -16.10
CA LEU A 279 17.67 -5.94 -15.05
C LEU A 279 17.17 -6.38 -13.67
N ASN A 280 15.88 -6.73 -13.56
CA ASN A 280 15.28 -7.18 -12.32
C ASN A 280 15.93 -8.47 -11.79
N HIS A 281 16.20 -9.45 -12.64
CA HIS A 281 16.93 -10.66 -12.26
C HIS A 281 18.34 -10.31 -11.75
N SER A 282 19.06 -9.45 -12.47
CA SER A 282 20.40 -9.03 -12.07
C SER A 282 20.41 -8.25 -10.74
N LEU A 283 19.35 -7.47 -10.46
CA LEU A 283 19.13 -6.82 -9.17
C LEU A 283 18.91 -7.83 -8.05
N ILE A 284 18.06 -8.84 -8.27
CA ILE A 284 17.81 -9.92 -7.30
C ILE A 284 19.11 -10.66 -6.98
N ASP A 285 19.89 -11.04 -7.99
CA ASP A 285 21.18 -11.70 -7.80
C ASP A 285 22.15 -10.84 -6.97
N THR A 286 22.20 -9.52 -7.24
CA THR A 286 23.05 -8.58 -6.51
C THR A 286 22.63 -8.46 -5.04
N ILE A 287 21.33 -8.35 -4.75
CA ILE A 287 20.80 -8.17 -3.39
C ILE A 287 20.94 -9.45 -2.55
N THR A 288 20.80 -10.61 -3.19
CA THR A 288 20.88 -11.92 -2.53
C THR A 288 22.32 -12.43 -2.38
N SER A 289 23.28 -11.87 -3.12
CA SER A 289 24.70 -12.19 -3.00
C SER A 289 25.22 -11.95 -1.58
N ASP A 290 25.95 -12.92 -1.02
CA ASP A 290 26.54 -12.89 0.33
C ASP A 290 25.56 -12.77 1.52
N SER A 291 24.25 -12.93 1.32
CA SER A 291 23.22 -12.83 2.37
C SER A 291 23.40 -13.84 3.54
N LEU A 292 24.21 -14.89 3.34
CA LEU A 292 24.44 -15.97 4.31
C LEU A 292 25.81 -15.91 5.03
N ILE A 293 26.65 -14.90 4.76
CA ILE A 293 27.97 -14.82 5.38
C ILE A 293 27.87 -14.19 6.78
N CYS A 294 28.26 -14.96 7.79
CA CYS A 294 28.34 -14.52 9.18
C CYS A 294 29.80 -14.67 9.67
N PRO A 295 30.45 -13.62 10.21
CA PRO A 295 29.87 -12.33 10.61
C PRO A 295 29.62 -11.37 9.42
N PRO A 296 28.63 -10.47 9.55
CA PRO A 296 28.29 -9.53 8.48
C PRO A 296 29.47 -8.56 8.24
N ASN A 297 30.08 -8.67 7.06
CA ASN A 297 31.06 -7.68 6.60
C ASN A 297 30.31 -6.48 6.02
N MET A 298 30.22 -5.40 6.80
CA MET A 298 29.54 -4.17 6.40
C MET A 298 30.09 -3.56 5.10
N ALA A 299 31.39 -3.72 4.83
CA ALA A 299 32.00 -3.23 3.59
C ALA A 299 31.47 -3.98 2.36
N ASN A 300 31.28 -5.30 2.46
CA ASN A 300 30.71 -6.11 1.39
C ASN A 300 29.24 -5.75 1.14
N TYR A 301 28.45 -5.61 2.21
CA TYR A 301 27.04 -5.20 2.11
C TYR A 301 26.90 -3.83 1.42
N MET A 302 27.68 -2.83 1.85
CA MET A 302 27.68 -1.51 1.24
C MET A 302 28.10 -1.55 -0.23
N GLY A 303 29.10 -2.37 -0.58
CA GLY A 303 29.50 -2.60 -1.97
C GLY A 303 28.38 -3.18 -2.82
N GLN A 304 27.68 -4.21 -2.33
CA GLN A 304 26.52 -4.79 -3.02
C GLN A 304 25.37 -3.80 -3.18
N MET A 305 25.05 -3.03 -2.14
CA MET A 305 24.02 -1.99 -2.22
C MET A 305 24.38 -0.87 -3.20
N ALA A 306 25.66 -0.50 -3.31
CA ALA A 306 26.11 0.46 -4.32
C ALA A 306 25.92 -0.08 -5.75
N ILE A 307 26.21 -1.37 -6.00
CA ILE A 307 25.97 -2.03 -7.28
C ILE A 307 24.46 -2.08 -7.58
N ALA A 308 23.64 -2.45 -6.59
CA ALA A 308 22.19 -2.49 -6.72
C ALA A 308 21.61 -1.10 -7.03
N MET A 309 22.09 -0.04 -6.36
CA MET A 309 21.70 1.35 -6.66
C MET A 309 22.07 1.76 -8.08
N ASN A 310 23.26 1.40 -8.58
CA ASN A 310 23.64 1.67 -9.96
C ASN A 310 22.69 0.95 -10.94
N LYS A 311 22.38 -0.33 -10.70
CA LYS A 311 21.39 -1.06 -11.49
C LYS A 311 20.01 -0.39 -11.44
N LEU A 312 19.52 0.03 -10.27
CA LEU A 312 18.24 0.76 -10.16
C LEU A 312 18.23 2.06 -10.96
N SER A 313 19.36 2.77 -11.07
CA SER A 313 19.44 3.99 -11.88
C SER A 313 19.15 3.74 -13.37
N THR A 314 19.37 2.51 -13.86
CA THR A 314 19.07 2.17 -15.26
C THR A 314 17.57 2.11 -15.58
N VAL A 315 16.70 2.04 -14.57
CA VAL A 315 15.23 2.07 -14.74
C VAL A 315 14.79 3.36 -15.44
N GLU A 316 15.44 4.49 -15.17
CA GLU A 316 15.19 5.76 -15.87
C GLU A 316 15.32 5.60 -17.39
N GLY A 317 16.37 4.90 -17.84
CA GLY A 317 16.62 4.63 -19.24
C GLY A 317 15.51 3.81 -19.91
N PHE A 318 14.91 2.85 -19.20
CA PHE A 318 13.78 2.06 -19.70
C PHE A 318 12.51 2.89 -19.81
N VAL A 319 12.18 3.70 -18.80
CA VAL A 319 11.02 4.59 -18.81
C VAL A 319 11.10 5.58 -19.97
N ARG A 320 12.27 6.21 -20.16
CA ARG A 320 12.49 7.15 -21.26
C ARG A 320 12.35 6.50 -22.64
N GLN A 321 12.89 5.29 -22.82
CA GLN A 321 12.74 4.55 -24.08
C GLN A 321 11.29 4.16 -24.36
N ALA A 322 10.56 3.72 -23.32
CA ALA A 322 9.14 3.40 -23.45
C ALA A 322 8.29 4.65 -23.77
N ASP A 323 8.59 5.81 -23.18
CA ASP A 323 7.92 7.08 -23.50
C ASP A 323 8.23 7.55 -24.92
N ASN A 324 9.48 7.43 -25.37
CA ASN A 324 9.84 7.71 -26.76
C ASN A 324 9.06 6.81 -27.73
N LEU A 325 8.91 5.52 -27.41
CA LEU A 325 8.13 4.59 -28.23
C LEU A 325 6.66 5.03 -28.31
N ARG A 326 6.02 5.36 -27.18
CA ARG A 326 4.65 5.90 -27.17
C ARG A 326 4.52 7.14 -28.03
N HIS A 327 5.47 8.08 -27.87
CA HIS A 327 5.48 9.31 -28.62
C HIS A 327 5.59 9.07 -30.13
N GLN A 328 6.56 8.26 -30.56
CA GLN A 328 6.74 7.90 -31.96
C GLN A 328 5.53 7.17 -32.54
N THR A 329 4.93 6.24 -31.79
CA THR A 329 3.75 5.50 -32.25
C THR A 329 2.56 6.43 -32.50
N ILE A 330 2.24 7.35 -31.58
CA ILE A 330 1.11 8.29 -31.75
C ILE A 330 1.35 9.24 -32.91
N HIS A 331 2.55 9.81 -33.03
CA HIS A 331 2.91 10.68 -34.15
C HIS A 331 2.87 9.93 -35.49
N ARG A 332 3.33 8.68 -35.52
CA ARG A 332 3.31 7.89 -36.76
C ARG A 332 1.89 7.49 -37.15
N LEU A 333 1.04 7.19 -36.17
CA LEU A 333 -0.38 6.94 -36.41
C LEU A 333 -1.06 8.19 -37.00
N HIS A 334 -0.80 9.38 -36.44
CA HIS A 334 -1.28 10.65 -36.99
C HIS A 334 -0.84 10.86 -38.46
N GLN A 335 0.41 10.53 -38.80
CA GLN A 335 0.93 10.66 -40.17
C GLN A 335 0.29 9.71 -41.19
N ILE A 336 -0.16 8.52 -40.75
CA ILE A 336 -0.81 7.53 -41.63
C ILE A 336 -2.28 7.91 -41.89
N LEU A 337 -2.92 8.52 -40.91
CA LEU A 337 -4.35 8.83 -40.94
C LEU A 337 -4.64 10.16 -41.65
N THR A 338 -5.80 10.27 -42.28
CA THR A 338 -6.35 11.56 -42.70
C THR A 338 -6.77 12.38 -41.47
N THR A 339 -6.91 13.69 -41.60
CA THR A 339 -7.33 14.56 -40.49
C THR A 339 -8.62 14.09 -39.80
N ARG A 340 -9.61 13.62 -40.58
CA ARG A 340 -10.87 13.11 -40.01
C ARG A 340 -10.72 11.78 -39.29
N GLN A 341 -9.86 10.90 -39.79
CA GLN A 341 -9.53 9.64 -39.13
C GLN A 341 -8.71 9.90 -37.85
N ALA A 342 -7.75 10.83 -37.89
CA ALA A 342 -6.98 11.26 -36.71
C ALA A 342 -7.86 11.86 -35.62
N ALA A 343 -8.86 12.67 -35.98
CA ALA A 343 -9.86 13.16 -35.02
C ALA A 343 -10.57 12.01 -34.31
N ARG A 344 -11.05 11.00 -35.06
CA ARG A 344 -11.67 9.81 -34.48
C ARG A 344 -10.69 8.97 -33.65
N CYS A 345 -9.44 8.89 -34.08
CA CYS A 345 -8.34 8.26 -33.34
C CYS A 345 -8.21 8.85 -31.94
N PHE A 346 -8.01 10.17 -31.84
CA PHE A 346 -7.84 10.84 -30.56
C PHE A 346 -9.08 10.73 -29.67
N LEU A 347 -10.29 10.79 -30.25
CA LEU A 347 -11.52 10.54 -29.49
C LEU A 347 -11.57 9.10 -28.93
N ALA A 348 -11.22 8.09 -29.72
CA ALA A 348 -11.20 6.69 -29.28
C ALA A 348 -10.18 6.45 -28.16
N ILE A 349 -8.98 7.04 -28.27
CA ILE A 349 -7.93 6.97 -27.25
C ILE A 349 -8.42 7.64 -25.95
N SER A 350 -8.98 8.85 -26.06
CA SER A 350 -9.44 9.63 -24.91
C SER A 350 -10.59 8.93 -24.19
N GLU A 351 -11.54 8.36 -24.94
CA GLU A 351 -12.66 7.57 -24.42
C GLU A 351 -12.17 6.33 -23.67
N TYR A 352 -11.17 5.62 -24.19
CA TYR A 352 -10.58 4.46 -23.52
C TYR A 352 -10.02 4.81 -22.14
N PHE A 353 -9.17 5.84 -22.05
CA PHE A 353 -8.60 6.26 -20.76
C PHE A 353 -9.64 6.88 -19.83
N HIS A 354 -10.64 7.59 -20.37
CA HIS A 354 -11.75 8.08 -19.57
C HIS A 354 -12.54 6.93 -18.93
N ARG A 355 -12.84 5.86 -19.69
CA ARG A 355 -13.53 4.67 -19.16
C ARG A 355 -12.74 3.96 -18.08
N LEU A 356 -11.40 3.88 -18.19
CA LEU A 356 -10.57 3.34 -17.11
C LEU A 356 -10.67 4.16 -15.82
N ARG A 357 -10.64 5.49 -15.93
CA ARG A 357 -10.82 6.39 -14.78
C ARG A 357 -12.23 6.29 -14.17
N ALA A 358 -13.26 6.24 -15.02
CA ALA A 358 -14.64 6.03 -14.58
C ALA A 358 -14.81 4.69 -13.86
N LEU A 359 -14.23 3.61 -14.41
CA LEU A 359 -14.23 2.29 -13.78
C LEU A 359 -13.58 2.31 -12.39
N SER A 360 -12.45 3.01 -12.24
CA SER A 360 -11.82 3.17 -10.92
C SER A 360 -12.75 3.89 -9.93
N SER A 361 -13.45 4.93 -10.39
CA SER A 361 -14.37 5.71 -9.55
C SER A 361 -15.58 4.88 -9.12
N LEU A 362 -16.19 4.15 -10.07
CA LEU A 362 -17.28 3.22 -9.80
C LEU A 362 -16.86 2.10 -8.85
N TRP A 363 -15.65 1.56 -9.02
CA TRP A 363 -15.10 0.55 -8.13
C TRP A 363 -14.98 1.10 -6.70
N LEU A 364 -14.46 2.31 -6.52
CA LEU A 364 -14.32 2.92 -5.19
C LEU A 364 -15.67 3.22 -4.53
N ALA A 365 -16.69 3.58 -5.31
CA ALA A 365 -18.03 3.88 -4.83
C ALA A 365 -18.90 2.64 -4.52
N ARG A 366 -18.42 1.42 -4.78
CA ARG A 366 -19.20 0.19 -4.56
C ARG A 366 -19.54 -0.01 -3.08
N PRO A 367 -20.75 -0.50 -2.73
CA PRO A 367 -21.08 -0.87 -1.36
C PRO A 367 -20.10 -1.92 -0.83
N ARG A 368 -19.56 -1.72 0.37
CA ARG A 368 -18.78 -2.74 1.08
C ARG A 368 -19.73 -3.46 2.03
N GLN A 369 -19.79 -4.79 1.96
CA GLN A 369 -20.45 -5.57 3.00
C GLN A 369 -19.65 -5.36 4.30
N GLU A 370 -20.34 -4.89 5.33
CA GLU A 370 -19.78 -4.67 6.67
C GLU A 370 -19.45 -5.99 7.39
#